data_AF-A0A380KP26-F1
#
_entry.id   AF-A0A380KP26-F1
#
_cell.length_a   1.000
_cell.length_b   1.000
_cell.length_c   1.000
_cell.angle_alpha   90.00
_cell.angle_beta   90.00
_cell.angle_gamma   90.00
#
_symmetry.space_group_name_H-M   'P 1'
#
loop_
_entity.id
_entity.type
_entity.pdbx_description
1 polymer ?
#
loop_
_entity_poly.entity_id
_entity_poly.type
_entity_poly.pdbx_seq_one_letter_code
_entity_poly.pdbx_strand_id
1 'polypeptide(L)'
;MKSDETIISKTHMEQFDFITNLLGIKDPNITILDYVDTGTHKEVFAKLDYPALKCHSCHGQMAKYDLQKESKIPYLECAGYKTLIRLRKRRFRCQNCRKIAVPETSLVKKNQSNTSYCQPQNCPKTD
;
A
#
# COMPACT_ATOMS: atom_id res chain seq x y z
N MET A 1 -23.06 -12.87 27.09
CA MET A 1 -22.26 -13.20 25.90
C MET A 1 -21.85 -11.91 25.19
N LYS A 2 -20.73 -11.32 25.61
CA LYS A 2 -20.07 -10.15 25.02
C LYS A 2 -18.58 -10.29 25.39
N SER A 3 -17.88 -11.19 24.73
CA SER A 3 -16.47 -11.43 25.05
C SER A 3 -15.69 -11.93 23.84
N ASP A 4 -16.31 -12.77 23.00
CA ASP A 4 -15.51 -13.51 22.01
C ASP A 4 -15.14 -12.64 20.80
N GLU A 5 -16.04 -11.79 20.29
CA GLU A 5 -15.73 -10.85 19.19
C GLU A 5 -14.68 -9.79 19.60
N THR A 6 -14.71 -9.31 20.85
CA THR A 6 -13.79 -8.29 21.35
C THR A 6 -12.38 -8.85 21.62
N ILE A 7 -12.28 -10.14 21.93
CA ILE A 7 -11.00 -10.84 22.13
C ILE A 7 -10.38 -11.23 20.78
N ILE A 8 -11.18 -11.71 19.84
CA ILE A 8 -10.74 -12.09 18.48
C ILE A 8 -10.25 -10.87 17.69
N SER A 9 -10.91 -9.71 17.81
CA SER A 9 -10.46 -8.46 17.16
C SER A 9 -9.14 -7.93 17.73
N LYS A 10 -8.91 -8.09 19.05
CA LYS A 10 -7.64 -7.70 19.68
C LYS A 10 -6.46 -8.56 19.22
N THR A 11 -6.61 -9.88 19.21
CA THR A 11 -5.54 -10.79 18.78
C THR A 11 -5.21 -10.63 17.30
N HIS A 12 -6.22 -10.36 16.46
CA HIS A 12 -6.03 -10.12 15.04
C HIS A 12 -5.27 -8.81 14.74
N MET A 13 -5.56 -7.73 15.50
CA MET A 13 -4.82 -6.47 15.39
C MET A 13 -3.36 -6.62 15.83
N GLU A 14 -3.09 -7.31 16.93
CA GLU A 14 -1.73 -7.56 17.43
C GLU A 14 -0.89 -8.42 16.46
N GLN A 15 -1.52 -9.38 15.77
CA GLN A 15 -0.85 -10.17 14.73
C GLN A 15 -0.40 -9.31 13.54
N PHE A 16 -1.24 -8.38 13.09
CA PHE A 16 -0.86 -7.47 12.00
C PHE A 16 0.22 -6.48 12.42
N ASP A 17 0.18 -5.98 13.66
CA ASP A 17 1.23 -5.13 14.21
C ASP A 17 2.56 -5.89 14.31
N PHE A 18 2.54 -7.18 14.65
CA PHE A 18 3.73 -8.00 14.60
C PHE A 18 4.28 -8.14 13.17
N ILE A 19 3.40 -8.39 12.18
CA ILE A 19 3.81 -8.54 10.78
C ILE A 19 4.34 -7.21 10.22
N THR A 20 3.71 -6.06 10.49
CA THR A 20 4.21 -4.75 10.02
C THR A 20 5.59 -4.45 10.60
N ASN A 21 5.81 -4.74 11.88
CA ASN A 21 7.10 -4.60 12.55
C ASN A 21 8.16 -5.55 11.95
N LEU A 22 7.82 -6.83 11.75
CA LEU A 22 8.71 -7.83 11.17
C LEU A 22 9.10 -7.47 9.73
N LEU A 23 8.15 -6.96 8.94
CA LEU A 23 8.37 -6.52 7.57
C LEU A 23 9.03 -5.12 7.49
N GLY A 24 9.27 -4.45 8.62
CA GLY A 24 9.86 -3.12 8.67
C GLY A 24 9.04 -2.06 7.92
N ILE A 25 7.72 -2.25 7.82
CA ILE A 25 6.82 -1.30 7.15
C ILE A 25 6.62 -0.11 8.10
N LYS A 26 7.28 1.00 7.79
CA LYS A 26 7.19 2.25 8.59
C LYS A 26 6.13 3.23 8.09
N ASP A 27 5.50 2.94 6.96
CA ASP A 27 4.55 3.86 6.32
C ASP A 27 3.14 3.68 6.94
N PRO A 28 2.58 4.71 7.60
CA PRO A 28 1.26 4.61 8.23
C PRO A 28 0.11 4.49 7.21
N ASN A 29 0.36 4.77 5.92
CA ASN A 29 -0.64 4.64 4.86
C ASN A 29 -0.76 3.21 4.33
N ILE A 30 0.10 2.29 4.80
CA ILE A 30 0.09 0.88 4.45
C ILE A 30 -0.63 0.10 5.54
N THR A 31 -1.72 -0.56 5.16
CA THR A 31 -2.51 -1.40 6.07
C THR A 31 -2.46 -2.84 5.57
N ILE A 32 -2.12 -3.77 6.46
CA ILE A 32 -2.26 -5.21 6.19
C ILE A 32 -3.74 -5.56 6.27
N LEU A 33 -4.25 -6.21 5.24
CA LEU A 33 -5.64 -6.64 5.15
C LEU A 33 -5.78 -8.11 5.55
N ASP A 34 -4.83 -8.94 5.12
CA ASP A 34 -4.92 -10.38 5.25
C ASP A 34 -3.54 -11.05 5.16
N TYR A 35 -3.46 -12.27 5.69
CA TYR A 35 -2.30 -13.15 5.65
C TYR A 35 -2.75 -14.57 5.30
N VAL A 36 -2.18 -15.10 4.22
CA VAL A 36 -2.51 -16.44 3.72
C VAL A 36 -1.25 -17.29 3.67
N ASP A 37 -1.30 -18.47 4.27
CA ASP A 37 -0.26 -19.49 4.13
C ASP A 37 -0.70 -20.52 3.07
N THR A 38 0.02 -20.58 1.96
CA THR A 38 -0.28 -21.53 0.87
C THR A 38 0.47 -22.86 1.01
N GLY A 39 1.24 -23.04 2.10
CA GLY A 39 2.14 -24.17 2.33
C GLY A 39 3.46 -24.10 1.56
N THR A 40 3.47 -23.48 0.37
CA THR A 40 4.69 -23.25 -0.42
C THR A 40 5.30 -21.86 -0.19
N HIS A 41 4.43 -20.88 0.04
CA HIS A 41 4.81 -19.51 0.32
C HIS A 41 3.73 -18.82 1.16
N LYS A 42 4.13 -17.77 1.86
CA LYS A 42 3.26 -16.95 2.68
C LYS A 42 2.95 -15.66 1.93
N GLU A 43 1.67 -15.33 1.78
CA GLU A 43 1.23 -14.10 1.13
C GLU A 43 0.67 -13.13 2.16
N VAL A 44 1.24 -11.92 2.20
CA VAL A 44 0.73 -10.80 3.00
C VAL A 44 0.02 -9.85 2.06
N PHE A 45 -1.28 -9.66 2.26
CA PHE A 45 -2.08 -8.70 1.49
C PHE A 45 -2.03 -7.35 2.19
N ALA A 46 -1.52 -6.34 1.49
CA ALA A 46 -1.42 -4.99 2.00
C ALA A 46 -2.07 -4.00 1.03
N LYS A 47 -2.69 -2.96 1.58
CA LYS A 47 -3.25 -1.86 0.82
C LYS A 47 -2.54 -0.58 1.20
N LEU A 48 -2.24 0.22 0.19
CA LEU A 48 -1.78 1.58 0.36
C LEU A 48 -2.93 2.54 0.05
N ASP A 49 -3.40 3.26 1.07
CA ASP A 49 -4.47 4.27 0.92
C ASP A 49 -3.96 5.64 1.36
N TYR A 50 -3.91 6.57 0.43
CA TYR A 50 -3.68 7.99 0.72
C TYR A 50 -4.99 8.75 0.57
N PRO A 51 -5.18 9.86 1.32
CA PRO A 51 -6.28 10.78 1.05
C PRO A 51 -6.19 11.29 -0.39
N ALA A 52 -7.35 11.51 -1.02
CA ALA A 52 -7.41 12.01 -2.39
C ALA A 52 -6.79 13.41 -2.46
N LEU A 53 -5.69 13.53 -3.20
CA LEU A 53 -4.98 14.79 -3.40
C LEU A 53 -5.65 15.66 -4.47
N LYS A 54 -5.29 16.94 -4.51
CA LYS A 54 -5.58 17.80 -5.67
C LYS A 54 -4.55 17.52 -6.76
N CYS A 55 -4.98 17.65 -8.02
CA CYS A 55 -4.08 17.45 -9.15
C CYS A 55 -2.99 18.54 -9.16
N HIS A 56 -1.71 18.14 -9.22
CA HIS A 56 -0.60 19.08 -9.27
C HIS A 56 -0.64 20.01 -10.49
N SER A 57 -1.08 19.52 -11.65
CA SER A 57 -1.06 20.30 -12.90
C SER A 57 -2.21 21.29 -13.08
N CYS A 58 -3.36 21.06 -12.44
CA CYS A 58 -4.56 21.87 -12.70
C CYS A 58 -5.36 22.19 -11.44
N HIS A 59 -4.86 21.79 -10.27
CA HIS A 59 -5.51 21.92 -8.96
C HIS A 59 -6.92 21.30 -8.85
N GLY A 60 -7.38 20.60 -9.90
CA GLY A 60 -8.67 19.94 -9.95
C GLY A 60 -8.77 18.75 -8.99
N GLN A 61 -10.01 18.38 -8.67
CA GLN A 61 -10.30 17.26 -7.78
C GLN A 61 -9.86 15.94 -8.44
N MET A 62 -9.23 15.07 -7.63
CA MET A 62 -8.89 13.73 -8.07
C MET A 62 -9.91 12.75 -7.48
N ALA A 63 -10.45 11.89 -8.34
CA ALA A 63 -11.28 10.79 -7.90
C ALA A 63 -10.45 9.52 -7.77
N LYS A 64 -10.89 8.66 -6.87
CA LYS A 64 -10.34 7.32 -6.77
C LYS A 64 -10.65 6.56 -8.07
N TYR A 65 -9.64 5.89 -8.62
CA TYR A 65 -9.79 5.07 -9.82
C TYR A 65 -9.71 3.60 -9.43
N ASP A 66 -10.72 2.80 -9.80
CA ASP A 66 -10.93 1.48 -9.21
C ASP A 66 -10.05 0.37 -9.80
N LEU A 67 -9.44 0.62 -10.97
CA LEU A 67 -8.45 -0.28 -11.56
C LEU A 67 -7.15 -0.23 -10.76
N GLN A 68 -7.08 -1.11 -9.75
CA GLN A 68 -5.93 -1.30 -8.89
C GLN A 68 -5.15 -2.52 -9.37
N LYS A 69 -3.89 -2.30 -9.75
CA LYS A 69 -2.95 -3.38 -10.07
C LYS A 69 -2.17 -3.73 -8.81
N GLU A 70 -2.20 -5.00 -8.43
CA GLU A 70 -1.37 -5.51 -7.33
C GLU A 70 0.09 -5.59 -7.75
N SER A 71 0.98 -5.18 -6.85
CA SER A 71 2.42 -5.38 -6.98
C SER A 71 2.82 -6.58 -6.13
N LYS A 72 3.47 -7.58 -6.72
CA LYS A 72 4.05 -8.71 -6.00
C LYS A 72 5.49 -8.38 -5.67
N ILE A 73 5.83 -8.37 -4.39
CA ILE A 73 7.15 -8.01 -3.89
C ILE A 73 7.67 -9.19 -3.07
N PRO A 74 8.73 -9.89 -3.50
CA PRO A 74 9.38 -10.88 -2.65
C PRO A 74 10.08 -10.17 -1.49
N TYR A 75 9.88 -10.64 -0.27
CA TYR A 75 10.39 -9.98 0.93
C TYR A 75 11.51 -10.78 1.61
N LEU A 76 11.28 -12.05 1.93
CA LEU A 76 12.24 -12.90 2.62
C LEU A 76 12.09 -14.35 2.14
N GLU A 77 13.21 -15.04 1.98
CA GLU A 77 13.27 -16.49 1.80
C GLU A 77 13.98 -17.07 3.02
N CYS A 78 13.23 -17.67 3.96
CA CYS A 78 13.82 -18.29 5.16
C CYS A 78 13.49 -19.79 5.16
N ALA A 79 14.52 -20.64 5.26
CA ALA A 79 14.40 -22.10 5.29
C ALA A 79 13.54 -22.70 4.14
N GLY A 80 13.59 -22.09 2.95
CA GLY A 80 12.82 -22.53 1.78
C GLY A 80 11.40 -21.98 1.68
N TYR A 81 10.91 -21.27 2.69
CA TYR A 81 9.61 -20.58 2.65
C TYR A 81 9.78 -19.17 2.12
N LYS A 82 9.10 -18.87 1.00
CA LYS A 82 9.08 -17.52 0.41
C LYS A 82 7.94 -16.71 1.04
N THR A 83 8.22 -15.47 1.44
CA THR A 83 7.19 -14.50 1.81
C THR A 83 7.01 -13.49 0.69
N LEU A 84 5.78 -13.38 0.19
CA LEU A 84 5.39 -12.43 -0.85
C LEU A 84 4.46 -11.38 -0.26
N ILE A 85 4.76 -10.11 -0.51
CA ILE A 85 3.85 -9.01 -0.20
C ILE A 85 3.07 -8.67 -1.47
N ARG A 86 1.75 -8.77 -1.38
CA ARG A 86 0.82 -8.28 -2.41
C ARG A 86 0.34 -6.90 -2.01
N LEU A 87 0.98 -5.89 -2.59
CA LEU A 87 0.66 -4.49 -2.32
C LEU A 87 -0.33 -3.96 -3.36
N ARG A 88 -1.55 -3.65 -2.92
CA ARG A 88 -2.57 -2.98 -3.72
C ARG A 88 -2.40 -1.46 -3.62
N LYS A 89 -1.94 -0.84 -4.71
CA LYS A 89 -1.75 0.62 -4.79
C LYS A 89 -3.01 1.30 -5.31
N ARG A 90 -3.54 2.27 -4.56
CA ARG A 90 -4.65 3.10 -5.04
C ARG A 90 -4.18 3.99 -6.18
N ARG A 91 -4.99 4.15 -7.22
CA ARG A 91 -4.74 5.12 -8.31
C ARG A 91 -5.74 6.26 -8.23
N PHE A 92 -5.30 7.44 -8.61
CA PHE A 92 -6.13 8.64 -8.63
C PHE A 92 -6.17 9.21 -10.04
N ARG A 93 -7.36 9.56 -10.51
CA ARG A 93 -7.54 10.21 -11.81
C ARG A 93 -8.08 11.62 -11.58
N CYS A 94 -7.42 12.62 -12.18
CA CYS A 94 -7.94 13.98 -12.17
C CYS A 94 -9.19 14.07 -13.06
N GLN A 95 -10.25 14.71 -12.58
CA GLN A 95 -11.47 14.89 -13.37
C GLN A 95 -11.29 15.90 -14.51
N ASN A 96 -10.47 16.93 -14.33
CA ASN A 96 -10.27 17.98 -15.32
C ASN A 96 -9.30 17.57 -16.43
N CYS A 97 -8.09 17.14 -16.08
CA CYS A 97 -7.03 16.84 -17.06
C CYS A 97 -6.85 15.34 -17.34
N ARG A 98 -7.62 14.46 -16.69
CA ARG A 98 -7.58 12.99 -16.85
C ARG A 98 -6.23 12.32 -16.54
N LYS A 99 -5.24 13.07 -16.05
CA LYS A 99 -3.94 12.56 -15.57
C LYS A 99 -4.11 11.59 -14.40
N ILE A 100 -3.28 10.55 -14.37
CA ILE A 100 -3.26 9.53 -13.34
C ILE A 100 -2.08 9.79 -12.40
N ALA A 101 -2.34 9.80 -11.10
CA ALA A 101 -1.30 9.73 -10.08
C ALA A 101 -1.36 8.40 -9.34
N VAL A 102 -0.19 7.88 -9.00
CA VAL A 102 -0.03 6.70 -8.15
C VAL A 102 0.87 7.11 -6.99
N PRO A 103 0.46 6.86 -5.74
CA PRO A 103 1.26 7.14 -4.58
C PRO A 103 2.54 6.29 -4.55
N GLU A 104 3.63 6.92 -4.12
CA GLU A 104 4.92 6.28 -3.95
C GLU A 104 5.03 5.65 -2.55
N THR A 105 5.82 4.58 -2.45
CA THR A 105 6.12 3.89 -1.18
C THR A 105 7.55 3.41 -1.20
N SER A 106 8.22 3.41 -0.06
CA SER A 106 9.57 2.83 0.10
C SER A 106 9.62 1.32 -0.16
N LEU A 107 8.50 0.59 -0.07
CA LEU A 107 8.44 -0.87 -0.26
C LEU A 107 8.68 -1.34 -1.70
N VAL A 108 8.50 -0.50 -2.70
CA VAL A 108 8.70 -0.86 -4.11
C VAL A 108 9.78 0.03 -4.70
N LYS A 109 10.95 -0.56 -5.01
CA LYS A 109 11.97 0.13 -5.80
C LYS A 109 11.40 0.55 -7.15
N LYS A 110 11.66 1.81 -7.52
CA LYS A 110 11.20 2.42 -8.77
C LYS A 110 11.74 1.63 -9.97
N ASN A 111 10.86 0.98 -10.72
CA ASN A 111 11.18 0.63 -12.11
C ASN A 111 11.08 1.93 -12.91
N GLN A 112 12.20 2.39 -13.47
CA GLN A 112 12.33 3.56 -14.36
C GLN A 112 11.48 3.36 -15.63
N SER A 113 10.16 3.49 -15.49
CA SER A 113 9.21 3.53 -16.60
C SER A 113 8.42 4.83 -16.48
N ASN A 114 8.57 5.65 -17.51
CA ASN A 114 8.15 7.05 -17.62
C ASN A 114 6.64 7.24 -17.51
N THR A 115 6.11 7.19 -16.28
CA THR A 115 4.77 7.71 -15.97
C THR A 115 4.98 8.87 -15.01
N SER A 116 4.37 10.02 -15.27
CA SER A 116 4.49 11.20 -14.40
C SER A 116 3.83 10.90 -13.04
N TYR A 117 4.60 10.41 -12.09
CA TYR A 117 4.15 10.13 -10.73
C TYR A 117 4.23 11.42 -9.91
N CYS A 118 3.13 11.81 -9.27
CA CYS A 118 3.13 12.86 -8.25
C CYS A 118 3.39 12.20 -6.90
N GLN A 119 4.48 12.60 -6.23
CA GLN A 119 4.79 12.17 -4.88
C GLN A 119 3.70 12.70 -3.91
N PRO A 120 3.12 11.85 -3.04
CA PRO A 120 2.39 12.32 -1.88
C PRO A 120 3.42 12.83 -0.87
N GLN A 121 3.67 14.15 -0.91
CA GLN A 121 4.35 14.96 0.10
C GLN A 121 5.88 15.11 -0.02
N ASN A 122 6.26 16.40 -0.04
CA ASN A 122 7.57 17.03 0.09
C ASN A 122 8.48 17.09 -1.15
N CYS A 123 8.28 18.14 -1.97
CA CYS A 123 9.39 18.80 -2.66
C CYS A 123 9.31 20.32 -2.38
N PRO A 124 10.46 20.97 -2.09
CA PRO A 124 10.52 22.35 -1.63
C PRO A 124 10.00 23.31 -2.70
N LYS A 125 9.27 24.33 -2.26
CA LYS A 125 8.97 25.49 -3.10
C LYS A 125 10.29 26.18 -3.38
N THR A 126 10.79 26.09 -4.60
CA THR A 126 11.78 27.03 -5.10
C THR A 126 11.02 28.24 -5.61
N ASP A 127 11.27 29.38 -4.97
CA ASP A 127 10.93 30.71 -5.44
C ASP A 127 11.59 31.02 -6.80
#